data_AF-A7KNZ8-F1
#
_entry.id   AF-A7KNZ8-F1
#
_cell.length_a   1.000
_cell.length_b   1.000
_cell.length_c   1.000
_cell.angle_alpha   90.00
_cell.angle_beta   90.00
_cell.angle_gamma   90.00
#
_symmetry.space_group_name_H-M   'P 1'
#
loop_
_entity.id
_entity.type
_entity.pdbx_description
1 polymer ?
#
loop_
_entity_poly.entity_id
_entity_poly.type
_entity_poly.pdbx_seq_one_letter_code
_entity_poly.pdbx_strand_id
1 'polypeptide(L)'
;SATALNSEGFKLLDIRPQWEREKAYVKGSLHVPLFVKDMDNSPITLLKKWVHFGYIGLWTGQNFTMINPNFVQEVEATLTDEDAKLLVACGEGLRSMMATSKLYEGGYKNLGWLT
;
A
#
# COMPACT_ATOMS: atom_id res chain seq x y z
N SER A 1 11.91 -13.38 10.25
CA SER A 1 10.92 -14.48 10.31
C SER A 1 9.61 -13.95 10.83
N ALA A 2 8.49 -14.16 10.11
CA ALA A 2 7.17 -13.60 10.44
C ALA A 2 6.67 -13.89 11.88
N THR A 3 7.22 -14.94 12.50
CA THR A 3 6.98 -15.31 13.90
C THR A 3 7.31 -14.21 14.92
N ALA A 4 8.30 -13.35 14.66
CA ALA A 4 8.69 -12.27 15.58
C ALA A 4 7.71 -11.07 15.57
N LEU A 5 6.97 -10.89 14.48
CA LEU A 5 6.00 -9.78 14.35
C LEU A 5 4.72 -10.06 15.14
N ASN A 6 4.33 -11.34 15.18
CA ASN A 6 3.13 -11.77 15.88
C ASN A 6 3.28 -11.75 17.40
N SER A 7 4.52 -11.88 17.93
CA SER A 7 4.78 -11.84 19.37
C SER A 7 4.63 -10.44 20.00
N GLU A 8 4.67 -9.37 19.21
CA GLU A 8 4.47 -7.99 19.68
C GLU A 8 3.04 -7.47 19.43
N GLY A 9 2.17 -8.31 18.85
CA GLY A 9 0.78 -7.99 18.54
C GLY A 9 0.58 -7.17 17.26
N PHE A 10 1.60 -7.06 16.40
CA PHE A 10 1.48 -6.35 15.13
C PHE A 10 0.86 -7.21 14.04
N LYS A 11 -0.14 -6.66 13.34
CA LYS A 11 -0.65 -7.21 12.09
C LYS A 11 0.17 -6.67 10.92
N LEU A 12 0.73 -7.58 10.12
CA LEU A 12 1.47 -7.20 8.92
C LEU A 12 0.49 -6.82 7.80
N LEU A 13 0.59 -5.59 7.29
CA LEU A 13 -0.13 -5.10 6.13
C LEU A 13 0.82 -5.05 4.92
N ASP A 14 0.64 -5.97 3.98
CA ASP A 14 1.30 -5.93 2.69
C ASP A 14 0.57 -4.92 1.80
N ILE A 15 1.28 -3.88 1.36
CA ILE A 15 0.70 -2.84 0.49
C ILE A 15 1.14 -2.95 -0.97
N ARG A 16 1.88 -4.01 -1.29
CA ARG A 16 2.36 -4.21 -2.65
C ARG A 16 1.20 -4.46 -3.60
N PRO A 17 1.33 -4.06 -4.86
CA PRO A 17 0.36 -4.41 -5.87
C PRO A 17 0.16 -5.93 -5.99
N GLN A 18 -1.00 -6.32 -6.48
CA GLN A 18 -1.38 -7.73 -6.54
C GLN A 18 -0.39 -8.60 -7.32
N TRP A 19 0.15 -8.12 -8.44
CA TRP A 19 1.14 -8.86 -9.25
C TRP A 19 2.51 -9.04 -8.57
N GLU A 20 2.84 -8.23 -7.56
CA GLU A 20 4.02 -8.45 -6.73
C GLU A 20 3.74 -9.46 -5.61
N ARG A 21 2.55 -9.39 -5.01
CA ARG A 21 2.12 -10.32 -3.95
C ARG A 21 1.99 -11.75 -4.45
N GLU A 22 1.49 -11.93 -5.68
CA GLU A 22 1.33 -13.25 -6.30
C GLU A 22 2.65 -14.01 -6.43
N LYS A 23 3.79 -13.31 -6.52
CA LYS A 23 5.12 -13.95 -6.56
C LYS A 23 5.51 -14.56 -5.22
N ALA A 24 5.26 -13.84 -4.13
CA ALA A 24 5.53 -14.27 -2.77
C ALA A 24 4.88 -13.32 -1.76
N TYR A 25 4.41 -13.86 -0.63
CA TYR A 25 3.87 -13.07 0.49
C TYR A 25 4.03 -13.82 1.82
N VAL A 26 3.89 -13.08 2.91
CA VAL A 26 3.91 -13.64 4.27
C VAL A 26 2.53 -14.22 4.60
N LYS A 27 2.44 -15.53 4.88
CA LYS A 27 1.18 -16.16 5.28
C LYS A 27 0.58 -15.47 6.51
N GLY A 28 -0.72 -15.20 6.46
CA GLY A 28 -1.44 -14.49 7.52
C GLY A 28 -1.33 -12.96 7.46
N SER A 29 -0.62 -12.39 6.48
CA SER A 29 -0.61 -10.93 6.29
C SER A 29 -1.90 -10.42 5.66
N LEU A 30 -2.34 -9.26 6.14
CA LEU A 30 -3.37 -8.46 5.48
C LEU A 30 -2.83 -7.95 4.15
N HIS A 31 -3.74 -7.66 3.22
CA HIS A 31 -3.39 -7.13 1.91
C HIS A 31 -4.36 -6.05 1.49
N VAL A 32 -3.83 -4.85 1.30
CA VAL A 32 -4.54 -3.77 0.63
C VAL A 32 -3.53 -3.05 -0.25
N PRO A 33 -3.62 -3.15 -1.58
CA PRO A 33 -2.62 -2.56 -2.46
C PRO A 33 -2.70 -1.03 -2.43
N LEU A 34 -1.56 -0.37 -2.21
CA LEU A 34 -1.47 1.09 -2.33
C LEU A 34 -1.59 1.54 -3.79
N PHE A 35 -1.08 0.72 -4.71
CA PHE A 35 -1.15 0.95 -6.15
C PHE A 35 -1.94 -0.15 -6.85
N VAL A 36 -2.87 0.26 -7.69
CA VAL A 36 -3.72 -0.61 -8.50
C VAL A 36 -3.54 -0.29 -9.98
N LYS A 37 -3.93 -1.23 -10.84
CA LYS A 37 -3.89 -1.02 -12.28
C LYS A 37 -4.82 0.12 -12.67
N ASP A 38 -4.29 1.06 -13.41
CA ASP A 38 -5.06 2.15 -13.95
C ASP A 38 -5.77 1.72 -15.25
N MET A 39 -7.11 1.80 -15.26
CA MET A 39 -7.95 1.40 -16.38
C MET A 39 -8.60 2.58 -17.12
N ASP A 40 -8.36 3.82 -16.68
CA ASP A 40 -8.92 5.01 -17.35
C ASP A 40 -8.08 5.39 -18.59
N ASN A 41 -8.62 5.10 -19.78
CA ASN A 41 -7.93 5.33 -21.06
C ASN A 41 -8.44 6.57 -21.81
N SER A 42 -9.09 7.53 -21.15
CA SER A 42 -9.56 8.74 -21.84
C SER A 42 -8.39 9.61 -22.35
N PRO A 43 -8.47 10.25 -23.54
CA PRO A 43 -7.37 11.06 -24.09
C PRO A 43 -6.92 12.23 -23.20
N ILE A 44 -7.86 12.86 -22.50
CA ILE A 44 -7.59 13.96 -21.57
C ILE A 44 -6.90 13.43 -20.31
N THR A 45 -7.36 12.28 -19.81
CA THR A 45 -6.73 11.61 -18.68
C THR A 45 -5.31 11.17 -19.06
N LEU A 46 -5.10 10.62 -20.26
CA LEU A 46 -3.79 10.22 -20.76
C LEU A 46 -2.79 11.39 -20.77
N LEU A 47 -3.18 12.58 -21.26
CA LEU A 47 -2.27 13.73 -21.27
C LEU A 47 -1.87 14.20 -19.85
N LYS A 48 -2.84 14.31 -18.93
CA LYS A 48 -2.56 14.61 -17.52
C LYS A 48 -1.68 13.56 -16.87
N LYS A 49 -1.92 12.30 -17.24
CA LYS A 49 -1.17 11.13 -16.83
C LYS A 49 0.27 11.18 -17.31
N TRP A 50 0.59 11.56 -18.55
CA TRP A 50 1.98 11.69 -19.00
C TRP A 50 2.82 12.64 -18.14
N VAL A 51 2.22 13.76 -17.69
CA VAL A 51 2.88 14.72 -16.78
C VAL A 51 3.08 14.12 -15.38
N HIS A 52 2.04 13.50 -14.81
CA HIS A 52 2.13 12.83 -13.50
C HIS A 52 3.00 11.56 -13.54
N PHE A 53 3.01 10.80 -14.64
CA PHE A 53 3.80 9.60 -14.88
C PHE A 53 5.29 9.92 -15.01
N GLY A 54 5.66 11.10 -15.54
CA GLY A 54 7.05 11.56 -15.47
C GLY A 54 7.58 11.61 -14.03
N TYR A 55 6.73 12.00 -13.07
CA TYR A 55 7.10 12.12 -11.66
C TYR A 55 6.88 10.82 -10.85
N ILE A 56 5.74 10.14 -11.06
CA ILE A 56 5.33 8.91 -10.33
C ILE A 56 5.92 7.65 -10.98
N GLY A 57 5.97 7.58 -12.31
CA GLY A 57 6.54 6.45 -13.05
C GLY A 57 8.05 6.30 -12.87
N LEU A 58 8.77 7.42 -12.70
CA LEU A 58 10.19 7.41 -12.32
C LEU A 58 10.41 6.89 -10.89
N TRP A 59 9.46 7.14 -9.98
CA TRP A 59 9.51 6.73 -8.57
C TRP A 59 9.01 5.31 -8.30
N THR A 60 8.14 4.77 -9.15
CA THR A 60 7.44 3.47 -8.94
C THR A 60 7.81 2.39 -9.96
N GLY A 61 8.53 2.74 -11.04
CA GLY A 61 8.97 1.80 -12.08
C GLY A 61 7.83 1.11 -12.85
N GLN A 62 6.58 1.55 -12.69
CA GLN A 62 5.38 0.88 -13.21
C GLN A 62 4.54 1.87 -14.01
N ASN A 63 4.52 1.74 -15.34
CA ASN A 63 3.90 2.70 -16.27
C ASN A 63 2.35 2.69 -16.29
N PHE A 64 1.68 1.87 -15.48
CA PHE A 64 0.22 1.66 -15.57
C PHE A 64 -0.47 1.57 -14.20
N THR A 65 0.02 2.28 -13.20
CA THR A 65 -0.52 2.21 -11.84
C THR A 65 -1.00 3.56 -11.34
N MET A 66 -2.13 3.53 -10.63
CA MET A 66 -2.65 4.68 -9.88
C MET A 66 -2.69 4.36 -8.38
N ILE A 67 -2.70 5.38 -7.54
CA ILE A 67 -2.96 5.21 -6.11
C ILE A 67 -4.39 4.70 -5.94
N ASN A 68 -4.57 3.66 -5.12
CA ASN A 68 -5.89 3.15 -4.76
C ASN A 68 -6.67 4.24 -4.01
N PRO A 69 -7.77 4.78 -4.58
CA PRO A 69 -8.53 5.86 -3.95
C PRO A 69 -9.26 5.40 -2.68
N ASN A 70 -9.51 4.09 -2.56
CA ASN A 70 -10.20 3.48 -1.43
C ASN A 70 -9.24 2.89 -0.40
N PHE A 71 -7.93 3.15 -0.52
CA PHE A 71 -6.89 2.49 0.28
C PHE A 71 -7.19 2.49 1.79
N VAL A 72 -7.51 3.66 2.36
CA VAL A 72 -7.77 3.76 3.81
C VAL A 72 -9.03 3.00 4.21
N GLN A 73 -10.11 3.16 3.43
CA GLN A 73 -11.37 2.47 3.67
C GLN A 73 -11.24 0.95 3.57
N GLU A 74 -10.47 0.45 2.60
CA GLU A 74 -10.18 -0.98 2.45
C GLU A 74 -9.33 -1.50 3.61
N VAL A 75 -8.35 -0.73 4.09
CA VAL A 75 -7.58 -1.10 5.29
C VAL A 75 -8.49 -1.18 6.51
N GLU A 76 -9.35 -0.19 6.74
CA GLU A 76 -10.36 -0.20 7.81
C GLU A 76 -11.24 -1.46 7.74
N ALA A 77 -11.76 -1.79 6.57
CA ALA A 77 -12.61 -2.97 6.38
C ALA A 77 -11.87 -4.30 6.62
N THR A 78 -10.54 -4.34 6.43
CA THR A 78 -9.74 -5.53 6.73
C THR A 78 -9.39 -5.68 8.22
N LEU A 79 -9.55 -4.61 9.00
CA LEU A 79 -9.24 -4.61 10.43
C LEU A 79 -10.48 -4.90 11.24
N THR A 80 -10.40 -5.95 12.02
CA THR A 80 -11.44 -6.34 12.97
C THR A 80 -11.35 -5.57 14.29
N ASP A 81 -10.31 -4.77 14.48
CA ASP A 81 -9.96 -4.09 15.73
C ASP A 81 -9.36 -2.72 15.38
N GLU A 82 -9.99 -1.65 15.85
CA GLU A 82 -9.63 -0.25 15.56
C GLU A 82 -8.30 0.15 16.21
N ASP A 83 -7.90 -0.51 17.31
CA ASP A 83 -6.64 -0.25 18.01
C ASP A 83 -5.48 -1.13 17.51
N ALA A 84 -5.71 -1.92 16.45
CA ALA A 84 -4.72 -2.85 15.92
C ALA A 84 -3.41 -2.15 15.56
N LYS A 85 -2.30 -2.71 16.06
CA LYS A 85 -0.95 -2.26 15.68
C LYS A 85 -0.64 -2.77 14.27
N LEU A 86 -0.36 -1.87 13.34
CA LEU A 86 -0.06 -2.22 11.95
C LEU A 86 1.41 -2.06 11.64
N LEU A 87 1.95 -3.06 10.95
CA LEU A 87 3.27 -2.99 10.35
C LEU A 87 3.13 -2.99 8.83
N VAL A 88 3.44 -1.87 8.19
CA VAL A 88 3.26 -1.66 6.75
C VAL A 88 4.50 -2.14 6.00
N ALA A 89 4.33 -3.06 5.05
CA ALA A 89 5.42 -3.62 4.26
C ALA A 89 5.18 -3.41 2.75
N CYS A 90 6.23 -2.97 2.04
CA CYS A 90 6.10 -2.53 0.65
C CYS A 90 7.22 -2.98 -0.30
N GLY A 91 8.29 -3.61 0.20
CA GLY A 91 9.45 -4.05 -0.58
C GLY A 91 10.44 -2.95 -0.99
N GLU A 92 10.01 -1.68 -1.04
CA GLU A 92 10.85 -0.50 -1.30
C GLU A 92 10.42 0.69 -0.44
N GLY A 93 11.28 1.10 0.50
CA GLY A 93 10.92 1.94 1.66
C GLY A 93 10.06 3.20 1.45
N LEU A 94 10.05 3.84 0.28
CA LEU A 94 9.22 5.04 0.08
C LEU A 94 7.72 4.74 0.01
N ARG A 95 7.36 3.57 -0.54
CA ARG A 95 5.95 3.17 -0.66
C ARG A 95 5.32 2.97 0.70
N SER A 96 6.04 2.35 1.64
CA SER A 96 5.58 2.17 3.02
C SER A 96 5.49 3.49 3.78
N MET A 97 6.38 4.45 3.53
CA MET A 97 6.27 5.78 4.15
C MET A 97 5.00 6.50 3.66
N MET A 98 4.72 6.46 2.35
CA MET A 98 3.51 7.09 1.80
C MET A 98 2.22 6.47 2.35
N ALA A 99 2.14 5.14 2.40
CA ALA A 99 0.99 4.47 3.00
C ALA A 99 0.85 4.78 4.49
N THR A 100 1.96 4.79 5.24
CA THR A 100 1.95 5.15 6.66
C THR A 100 1.42 6.56 6.87
N SER A 101 1.82 7.53 6.03
CA SER A 101 1.29 8.90 6.08
C SER A 101 -0.23 8.94 5.83
N LYS A 102 -0.71 8.23 4.81
CA LYS A 102 -2.15 8.17 4.49
C LYS A 102 -2.99 7.54 5.60
N LEU A 103 -2.47 6.48 6.23
CA LEU A 103 -3.13 5.85 7.37
C LEU A 103 -3.13 6.78 8.60
N TYR A 104 -2.01 7.46 8.84
CA TYR A 104 -1.93 8.43 9.93
C TYR A 104 -2.93 9.59 9.76
N GLU A 105 -3.06 10.12 8.54
CA GLU A 105 -4.08 11.11 8.18
C GLU A 105 -5.51 10.56 8.36
N GLY A 106 -5.71 9.27 8.12
CA GLY A 106 -6.96 8.54 8.38
C GLY A 106 -7.24 8.24 9.86
N GLY A 107 -6.36 8.66 10.78
CA GLY A 107 -6.57 8.51 12.22
C GLY A 107 -5.84 7.33 12.87
N TYR A 108 -5.09 6.53 12.12
CA TYR A 108 -4.32 5.41 12.67
C TYR A 108 -3.09 5.90 13.44
N LYS A 109 -2.98 5.50 14.71
CA LYS A 109 -1.89 5.95 15.60
C LYS A 109 -0.83 4.88 15.87
N ASN A 110 -1.17 3.61 15.72
CA ASN A 110 -0.30 2.48 16.03
C ASN A 110 0.35 1.91 14.75
N LEU A 111 1.18 2.72 14.09
CA LEU A 111 1.79 2.38 12.81
C LEU A 111 3.31 2.18 12.92
N GLY A 112 3.83 1.16 12.25
CA GLY A 112 5.24 1.00 11.91
C GLY A 112 5.40 0.65 10.44
N TRP A 113 6.63 0.74 9.90
CA TRP A 113 6.91 0.33 8.52
C TRP A 113 8.19 -0.48 8.39
N LEU A 114 8.23 -1.33 7.37
CA LEU A 114 9.43 -2.06 6.93
C LEU A 114 9.87 -1.52 5.57
N THR A 115 11.14 -1.11 5.50
CA THR A 115 11.82 -0.67 4.28
C THR A 115 12.42 -1.82 3.50
#